data_AF-A0A5N6MPF7-F1
#
_entry.id   AF-A0A5N6MPF7-F1
#
_cell.length_a   1.000
_cell.length_b   1.000
_cell.length_c   1.000
_cell.angle_alpha   90.00
_cell.angle_beta   90.00
_cell.angle_gamma   90.00
#
_symmetry.space_group_name_H-M   'P 1'
#
loop_
_entity.id
_entity.type
_entity.pdbx_description
1 polymer ?
#
loop_
_entity_poly.entity_id
_entity_poly.type
_entity_poly.pdbx_seq_one_letter_code
_entity_poly.pdbx_strand_id
1 'polypeptide(L)'
;MLSREELLHLFDRFSALITQPDVKNRIADAVNDNQEAVAVTTAIQEEILKEMGVDPTYGLSCLGKIGMEYENDQDLMVRFYRFVATEEMACEEAELGPDEYPERLQMQQTLHQQARFFYFFYFYFFWLQKLNL
;
A
#
# COMPACT_ATOMS: atom_id res chain seq x y z
N MET A 1 16.78 -10.18 1.96
CA MET A 1 15.34 -10.00 2.15
C MET A 1 15.11 -9.29 3.49
N LEU A 2 14.09 -8.44 3.60
CA LEU A 2 13.68 -7.90 4.91
C LEU A 2 13.17 -9.03 5.80
N SER A 3 13.53 -8.99 7.07
CA SER A 3 13.02 -9.94 8.06
C SER A 3 11.52 -9.74 8.31
N ARG A 4 10.90 -10.75 8.89
CA ARG A 4 9.49 -10.70 9.30
C ARG A 4 9.20 -9.48 10.20
N GLU A 5 10.06 -9.21 11.17
CA GLU A 5 9.87 -8.10 12.12
C GLU A 5 9.98 -6.74 11.43
N GLU A 6 10.93 -6.58 10.51
CA GLU A 6 11.06 -5.37 9.70
C GLU A 6 9.83 -5.14 8.81
N LEU A 7 9.32 -6.20 8.17
CA LEU A 7 8.11 -6.12 7.36
C LEU A 7 6.89 -5.73 8.18
N LEU A 8 6.71 -6.33 9.35
CA LEU A 8 5.61 -5.98 10.25
C LEU A 8 5.71 -4.54 10.74
N HIS A 9 6.92 -4.09 11.08
CA HIS A 9 7.14 -2.71 11.50
C HIS A 9 6.76 -1.72 10.39
N LEU A 10 7.17 -2.00 9.15
CA LEU A 10 6.79 -1.21 7.98
C LEU A 10 5.27 -1.15 7.81
N PHE A 11 4.58 -2.29 7.88
CA PHE A 11 3.12 -2.35 7.71
C PHE A 11 2.37 -1.56 8.79
N ASP A 12 2.75 -1.76 10.05
CA ASP A 12 2.11 -1.10 11.18
C ASP A 12 2.37 0.41 11.16
N ARG A 13 3.61 0.82 10.85
CA ARG A 13 3.98 2.23 10.74
C ARG A 13 3.24 2.92 9.58
N PHE A 14 3.17 2.28 8.42
CA PHE A 14 2.46 2.81 7.27
C PHE A 14 0.97 2.97 7.55
N SER A 15 0.33 1.95 8.12
CA SER A 15 -1.09 1.99 8.50
C SER A 15 -1.38 3.11 9.52
N ALA A 16 -0.46 3.35 10.45
CA ALA A 16 -0.58 4.45 11.41
C ALA A 16 -0.36 5.84 10.78
N LEU A 17 0.45 5.97 9.73
CA LEU A 17 0.68 7.24 9.04
C LEU A 17 -0.46 7.57 8.07
N ILE A 18 -0.90 6.60 7.27
CA ILE A 18 -1.89 6.81 6.20
C ILE A 18 -3.29 7.19 6.72
N THR A 19 -3.55 6.92 7.99
CA THR A 19 -4.79 7.31 8.68
C THR A 19 -4.75 8.73 9.25
N GLN A 20 -3.57 9.37 9.28
CA GLN A 20 -3.43 10.71 9.83
C GLN A 20 -3.95 11.76 8.85
N PRO A 21 -4.70 12.78 9.33
CA PRO A 21 -5.31 13.78 8.46
C PRO A 21 -4.30 14.57 7.60
N ASP A 22 -3.11 14.85 8.14
CA ASP A 22 -2.02 15.52 7.43
C ASP A 22 -1.50 14.70 6.25
N VAL A 23 -1.34 13.39 6.45
CA VAL A 23 -0.93 12.47 5.39
C VAL A 23 -2.02 12.31 4.34
N LYS A 24 -3.29 12.19 4.75
CA LYS A 24 -4.42 12.15 3.82
C LYS A 24 -4.50 13.42 2.95
N ASN A 25 -4.35 14.58 3.57
CA ASN A 25 -4.31 15.85 2.85
C ASN A 25 -3.12 15.90 1.89
N ARG A 26 -1.93 15.44 2.31
CA ARG A 26 -0.75 15.36 1.44
C ARG A 26 -1.00 14.51 0.18
N ILE A 27 -1.76 13.41 0.29
CA ILE A 27 -2.10 12.56 -0.86
C ILE A 27 -3.15 13.27 -1.75
N ALA A 28 -4.19 13.85 -1.16
CA ALA A 28 -5.22 14.58 -1.90
C ALA A 28 -4.65 15.81 -2.62
N ASP A 29 -3.77 16.57 -1.97
CA ASP A 29 -3.09 17.73 -2.55
C ASP A 29 -2.23 17.33 -3.75
N ALA A 30 -1.51 16.21 -3.66
CA ALA A 30 -0.74 15.68 -4.78
C ALA A 30 -1.63 15.30 -5.97
N VAL A 31 -2.79 14.67 -5.73
CA VAL A 31 -3.78 14.37 -6.77
C VAL A 31 -4.30 15.67 -7.41
N ASN A 32 -4.61 16.69 -6.60
CA ASN A 32 -5.04 18.00 -7.10
C ASN A 32 -3.95 18.67 -7.97
N ASP A 33 -2.68 18.44 -7.66
CA ASP A 33 -1.52 18.88 -8.43
C ASP A 33 -1.21 17.99 -9.66
N ASN A 34 -2.13 17.10 -10.03
CA ASN A 34 -2.01 16.11 -11.12
C ASN A 34 -0.87 15.09 -10.93
N GLN A 35 -0.48 14.83 -9.69
CA GLN A 35 0.40 13.70 -9.35
C GLN A 35 -0.42 12.46 -9.03
N GLU A 36 0.21 11.30 -9.11
CA GLU A 36 -0.45 10.04 -8.75
C GLU A 36 -0.43 9.85 -7.24
N ALA A 37 -1.57 9.50 -6.63
CA ALA A 37 -1.66 9.22 -5.20
C ALA A 37 -0.65 8.15 -4.75
N VAL A 38 -0.43 7.13 -5.61
CA VAL A 38 0.53 6.06 -5.36
C VAL A 38 1.98 6.55 -5.25
N ALA A 39 2.34 7.66 -5.90
CA ALA A 39 3.68 8.22 -5.78
C ALA A 39 3.91 8.77 -4.36
N VAL A 40 2.88 9.36 -3.75
CA VAL A 40 2.93 9.86 -2.37
C VAL A 40 2.97 8.71 -1.38
N THR A 41 2.14 7.68 -1.56
CA THR A 41 2.16 6.50 -0.67
C THR A 41 3.48 5.73 -0.78
N THR A 42 4.05 5.62 -1.99
CA THR A 42 5.39 5.07 -2.20
C THR A 42 6.44 5.90 -1.46
N ALA A 43 6.41 7.23 -1.57
CA ALA A 43 7.34 8.10 -0.84
C ALA A 43 7.25 7.92 0.68
N ILE A 44 6.05 7.70 1.22
CA ILE A 44 5.85 7.38 2.65
C ILE A 44 6.48 6.02 2.99
N GLN A 45 6.32 4.99 2.14
CA GLN A 45 7.01 3.70 2.34
C GLN A 45 8.53 3.89 2.35
N GLU A 46 9.08 4.70 1.44
CA GLU A 46 10.51 5.03 1.41
C GLU A 46 10.99 5.80 2.64
N GLU A 47 10.19 6.73 3.16
CA GLU A 47 10.47 7.47 4.40
C GLU A 47 10.58 6.50 5.59
N ILE A 48 9.63 5.57 5.73
CA ILE A 48 9.66 4.56 6.80
C ILE A 48 10.87 3.64 6.65
N LEU A 49 11.19 3.19 5.43
CA LEU A 49 12.37 2.36 5.17
C LEU A 49 13.66 3.09 5.58
N LYS A 50 13.78 4.38 5.28
CA LYS A 50 14.92 5.20 5.74
C LYS A 50 14.97 5.32 7.26
N GLU A 51 13.84 5.52 7.93
CA GLU A 51 13.75 5.54 9.40
C GLU A 51 14.26 4.23 10.02
N MET A 52 13.99 3.11 9.37
CA MET A 52 14.46 1.78 9.77
C MET A 52 15.94 1.53 9.46
N GLY A 53 16.63 2.43 8.75
CA GLY A 53 18.00 2.24 8.29
C GLY A 53 18.12 1.32 7.06
N VAL A 54 17.02 1.10 6.35
CA VAL A 54 16.95 0.27 5.13
C VAL A 54 17.04 1.18 3.90
N ASP A 55 17.82 0.75 2.91
CA ASP A 55 17.83 1.40 1.60
C ASP A 55 16.43 1.28 0.93
N PRO A 56 15.79 2.40 0.53
CA PRO A 56 14.43 2.39 -0.02
C PRO A 56 14.26 1.49 -1.24
N THR A 57 15.20 1.55 -2.19
CA THR A 57 15.14 0.75 -3.42
C THR A 57 15.22 -0.74 -3.07
N TYR A 58 16.11 -1.12 -2.16
CA TYR A 58 16.18 -2.48 -1.65
C TYR A 58 14.89 -2.90 -0.92
N GLY A 59 14.34 -2.05 -0.04
CA GLY A 59 13.13 -2.33 0.73
C GLY A 59 11.89 -2.51 -0.15
N LEU A 60 11.68 -1.62 -1.13
CA LEU A 60 10.61 -1.76 -2.11
C LEU A 60 10.79 -3.03 -2.94
N SER A 61 12.01 -3.35 -3.38
CA SER A 61 12.28 -4.61 -4.09
C SER A 61 11.98 -5.85 -3.24
N CYS A 62 12.10 -5.74 -1.91
CA CYS A 62 11.72 -6.80 -0.99
C CYS A 62 10.19 -6.96 -0.95
N LEU A 63 9.41 -5.88 -0.89
CA LEU A 63 7.95 -5.95 -0.91
C LEU A 63 7.42 -6.76 -2.11
N GLY A 64 7.99 -6.54 -3.30
CA GLY A 64 7.63 -7.30 -4.51
C GLY A 64 7.98 -8.80 -4.47
N LYS A 65 8.81 -9.24 -3.51
CA LYS A 65 9.26 -10.64 -3.35
C LYS A 65 8.59 -11.37 -2.19
N ILE A 66 7.80 -10.68 -1.35
CA ILE A 66 7.16 -11.26 -0.15
C ILE A 66 6.32 -12.49 -0.52
N GLY A 67 5.55 -12.40 -1.61
CA GLY A 67 4.69 -13.50 -2.05
C GLY A 67 5.44 -14.77 -2.44
N MET A 68 6.73 -14.68 -2.77
CA MET A 68 7.57 -15.85 -3.08
C MET A 68 8.38 -16.32 -1.86
N GLU A 69 8.94 -15.39 -1.10
CA GLU A 69 9.85 -15.71 0.03
C GLU A 69 9.11 -16.10 1.31
N TYR A 70 7.87 -15.63 1.48
CA TYR A 70 7.05 -15.82 2.69
C TYR A 70 5.70 -16.47 2.43
N GLU A 71 5.53 -17.17 1.30
CA GLU A 71 4.25 -17.82 0.92
C GLU A 71 3.66 -18.72 2.02
N ASN A 72 4.54 -19.34 2.82
CA ASN A 72 4.18 -20.28 3.87
C ASN A 72 3.83 -19.59 5.22
N ASP A 73 4.18 -18.32 5.40
CA ASP A 73 3.81 -17.53 6.60
C ASP A 73 2.46 -16.85 6.36
N GLN A 74 1.38 -17.57 6.66
CA GLN A 74 0.02 -17.09 6.43
C GLN A 74 -0.31 -15.81 7.21
N ASP A 75 0.20 -15.63 8.44
CA ASP A 75 -0.04 -14.42 9.23
C ASP A 75 0.64 -13.21 8.58
N LEU A 76 1.89 -13.37 8.14
CA LEU A 76 2.60 -12.31 7.43
C LEU A 76 1.91 -11.95 6.11
N MET A 77 1.46 -12.95 5.36
CA MET A 77 0.73 -12.73 4.10
C MET A 77 -0.60 -11.99 4.34
N VAL A 78 -1.37 -12.35 5.37
CA VAL A 78 -2.61 -11.64 5.71
C VAL A 78 -2.33 -10.18 6.04
N ARG A 79 -1.26 -9.89 6.79
CA ARG A 79 -0.87 -8.52 7.14
C ARG A 79 -0.35 -7.74 5.94
N PHE A 80 0.41 -8.38 5.05
CA PHE A 80 0.84 -7.79 3.79
C PHE A 80 -0.35 -7.42 2.91
N TYR A 81 -1.35 -8.29 2.77
CA TYR A 81 -2.56 -7.96 2.02
C TYR A 81 -3.37 -6.83 2.65
N ARG A 82 -3.44 -6.77 3.98
CA ARG A 82 -4.07 -5.65 4.68
C ARG A 82 -3.32 -4.34 4.42
N PHE A 83 -1.99 -4.37 4.45
CA PHE A 83 -1.14 -3.22 4.14
C PHE A 83 -1.42 -2.69 2.72
N VAL A 84 -1.42 -3.58 1.71
CA VAL A 84 -1.72 -3.22 0.32
C VAL A 84 -3.14 -2.64 0.17
N ALA A 85 -4.14 -3.27 0.79
CA ALA A 85 -5.51 -2.77 0.75
C ALA A 85 -5.65 -1.39 1.41
N THR A 86 -4.87 -1.12 2.47
CA THR A 86 -4.87 0.18 3.14
C THR A 86 -4.27 1.26 2.24
N GLU A 87 -3.20 0.96 1.51
CA GLU A 87 -2.62 1.85 0.50
C GLU A 87 -3.63 2.15 -0.61
N GLU A 88 -4.26 1.12 -1.18
CA GLU A 88 -5.26 1.25 -2.23
C GLU A 88 -6.42 2.15 -1.79
N MET A 89 -6.99 1.88 -0.61
CA MET A 89 -8.09 2.70 -0.07
C MET A 89 -7.70 4.16 0.11
N ALA A 90 -6.46 4.45 0.50
CA ALA A 90 -5.99 5.83 0.67
C ALA A 90 -5.79 6.54 -0.68
N CYS A 91 -5.31 5.83 -1.70
CA CYS A 91 -5.23 6.35 -3.07
C CYS A 91 -6.64 6.61 -3.64
N GLU A 92 -7.54 5.64 -3.52
CA GLU A 92 -8.93 5.78 -3.97
C GLU A 92 -9.66 6.94 -3.26
N GLU A 93 -9.46 7.10 -1.94
CA GLU A 93 -10.02 8.23 -1.17
C GLU A 93 -9.57 9.58 -1.73
N ALA A 94 -8.28 9.69 -2.07
CA ALA A 94 -7.71 10.91 -2.62
C ALA A 94 -8.16 11.19 -4.06
N GLU A 95 -8.35 10.15 -4.88
CA GLU A 95 -8.75 10.27 -6.28
C GLU A 95 -10.25 10.52 -6.47
N LEU A 96 -11.10 9.89 -5.66
CA LEU A 96 -12.57 9.95 -5.80
C LEU A 96 -13.19 11.20 -5.16
N GLY A 97 -12.43 11.92 -4.33
CA GLY A 97 -12.94 13.08 -3.59
C GLY A 97 -14.01 12.72 -2.53
N PRO A 98 -14.47 13.69 -1.73
CA PRO A 98 -15.25 13.45 -0.52
C PRO A 98 -16.66 12.88 -0.75
N ASP A 99 -17.21 12.96 -1.96
CA ASP A 99 -18.61 12.61 -2.24
C ASP A 99 -18.80 11.15 -2.72
N GLU A 100 -17.77 10.47 -3.24
CA GLU A 100 -17.88 9.12 -3.84
C GLU A 100 -17.31 7.98 -2.96
N TYR A 101 -16.59 8.31 -1.88
CA TYR A 101 -15.95 7.36 -0.98
C TYR A 101 -16.92 6.51 -0.10
N PRO A 102 -18.02 7.05 0.46
CA PRO A 102 -18.88 6.30 1.39
C PRO A 102 -19.64 5.14 0.76
N GLU A 103 -20.07 5.29 -0.50
CA GLU A 103 -20.86 4.27 -1.22
C GLU A 103 -19.97 3.10 -1.67
N ARG A 104 -18.70 3.35 -2.01
CA ARG A 104 -17.74 2.29 -2.34
C ARG A 104 -17.24 1.52 -1.14
N LEU A 105 -17.11 2.14 0.04
CA LEU A 105 -16.69 1.46 1.27
C LEU A 105 -17.62 0.30 1.65
N GLN A 106 -18.94 0.47 1.44
CA GLN A 106 -19.94 -0.61 1.62
C GLN A 106 -19.80 -1.73 0.58
N MET A 107 -19.44 -1.39 -0.66
CA MET A 107 -19.25 -2.37 -1.74
C MET A 107 -17.94 -3.15 -1.59
N GLN A 108 -16.85 -2.48 -1.17
CA GLN A 108 -15.55 -3.08 -0.85
C GLN A 108 -15.63 -4.03 0.34
N GLN A 109 -16.37 -3.67 1.41
CA GLN A 109 -16.62 -4.56 2.55
C GLN A 109 -17.31 -5.87 2.15
N THR A 110 -18.15 -5.84 1.11
CA THR A 110 -18.84 -7.03 0.58
C THR A 110 -17.89 -7.87 -0.30
N LEU A 111 -16.98 -7.24 -1.06
CA LEU A 111 -16.01 -7.89 -1.97
C LEU A 111 -14.78 -8.47 -1.25
N HIS A 112 -14.37 -7.89 -0.11
CA HIS A 112 -13.30 -8.42 0.75
C HIS A 112 -13.56 -9.85 1.23
N GLN A 113 -14.81 -10.33 1.17
CA GLN A 113 -15.16 -11.71 1.49
C GLN A 113 -14.87 -12.71 0.36
N GLN A 114 -14.67 -12.29 -0.90
CA GLN A 114 -14.66 -13.22 -2.05
C GLN A 114 -13.48 -13.16 -3.04
N ALA A 115 -12.67 -12.09 -3.12
CA ALA A 115 -11.66 -12.01 -4.20
C ALA A 115 -10.21 -11.96 -3.69
N ARG A 116 -9.65 -13.12 -3.32
CA ARG A 116 -8.23 -13.24 -2.90
C ARG A 116 -7.23 -13.34 -4.06
N PHE A 117 -7.71 -13.58 -5.28
CA PHE A 117 -6.87 -13.88 -6.47
C PHE A 117 -6.81 -12.78 -7.53
N PHE A 118 -7.86 -11.97 -7.68
CA PHE A 118 -7.89 -10.89 -8.68
C PHE A 118 -6.98 -9.72 -8.30
N TYR A 119 -6.91 -9.39 -7.02
CA TYR A 119 -6.05 -8.32 -6.52
C TYR A 119 -4.56 -8.64 -6.69
N PHE A 120 -4.13 -9.88 -6.46
CA PHE A 120 -2.71 -10.27 -6.62
C PHE A 120 -2.18 -10.06 -8.05
N PHE A 121 -2.95 -10.45 -9.08
CA PHE A 121 -2.53 -10.29 -10.46
C PHE A 121 -2.62 -8.85 -10.96
N TYR A 122 -3.66 -8.11 -10.57
CA TYR A 122 -3.82 -6.73 -10.98
C TYR A 122 -2.74 -5.84 -10.33
N PHE A 123 -2.44 -6.04 -9.04
CA PHE A 123 -1.41 -5.28 -8.33
C PHE A 123 0.01 -5.66 -8.77
N TYR A 124 0.34 -6.94 -8.95
CA TYR A 124 1.67 -7.35 -9.46
C TYR A 124 1.92 -6.77 -10.86
N PHE A 125 0.90 -6.77 -11.73
CA PHE A 125 1.01 -6.24 -13.09
C PHE A 125 1.09 -4.71 -13.12
N PHE A 126 0.29 -4.01 -12.31
CA PHE A 126 0.30 -2.54 -12.22
C PHE A 126 1.59 -2.02 -11.57
N TRP A 127 2.08 -2.69 -10.53
CA TRP A 127 3.33 -2.36 -9.85
C TRP A 127 4.57 -2.65 -10.72
N LEU A 128 4.58 -3.74 -11.50
CA LEU A 128 5.63 -4.03 -12.50
C LEU A 128 5.63 -3.07 -13.70
N GLN A 129 4.46 -2.53 -14.09
CA GLN A 129 4.39 -1.51 -15.13
C GLN A 129 4.94 -0.16 -14.66
N LYS A 130 4.75 0.22 -13.38
CA LYS A 130 5.24 1.49 -12.84
C LYS A 130 6.71 1.51 -12.44
N LEU A 131 7.34 0.35 -12.21
CA LEU A 131 8.78 0.23 -11.95
C LEU A 131 9.65 0.06 -13.20
N ASN A 132 9.08 0.08 -14.41
CA ASN A 132 9.81 0.13 -15.68
C ASN A 132 9.91 1.57 -16.21
N LEU A 133 10.33 2.49 -15.34
CA LEU A 133 11.10 3.69 -15.73
C LEU A 133 12.58 3.41 -15.52
#